data_AF-A0A5C7BA45-F1
#
_entry.id   AF-A0A5C7BA45-F1
#
_cell.length_a   1.000
_cell.length_b   1.000
_cell.length_c   1.000
_cell.angle_alpha   90.00
_cell.angle_beta   90.00
_cell.angle_gamma   90.00
#
_symmetry.space_group_name_H-M   'P 1'
#
loop_
_entity.id
_entity.type
_entity.pdbx_description
1 polymer ?
#
loop_
_entity_poly.entity_id
_entity_poly.type
_entity_poly.pdbx_seq_one_letter_code
_entity_poly.pdbx_strand_id
1 'polypeptide(L)'
;MEQKENKPNYLTSIKLTRKRIKFIKTYGECTDSEALLEMLFAQQIQIEKLEKIRVNTSILAWWLVAIPLILGMLFFVFGLGSLIR
;
A
#
# COMPACT_ATOMS: atom_id res chain seq x y z
N MET A 1 2.61 -36.54 -38.15
CA MET A 1 1.28 -36.03 -37.74
C MET A 1 1.54 -35.02 -36.64
N GLU A 2 1.44 -33.74 -36.98
CA GLU A 2 1.78 -32.63 -36.09
C GLU A 2 0.62 -32.42 -35.11
N GLN A 3 0.86 -32.66 -33.83
CA GLN A 3 -0.10 -32.43 -32.75
C GLN A 3 -0.38 -30.92 -32.69
N LYS A 4 -1.46 -30.47 -33.32
CA LYS A 4 -2.01 -29.13 -33.12
C LYS A 4 -2.47 -29.04 -31.66
N GLU A 5 -1.66 -28.40 -30.83
CA GLU A 5 -1.98 -28.01 -29.47
C GLU A 5 -3.33 -27.25 -29.46
N ASN A 6 -4.39 -27.94 -29.04
CA ASN A 6 -5.73 -27.38 -28.94
C ASN A 6 -5.76 -26.47 -27.71
N LYS A 7 -5.35 -25.21 -27.88
CA LYS A 7 -5.45 -24.18 -26.85
C LYS A 7 -6.93 -23.94 -26.52
N PRO A 8 -7.34 -24.02 -25.25
CA PRO A 8 -8.74 -23.91 -24.86
C PRO A 8 -9.33 -22.52 -25.18
N ASN A 9 -10.56 -22.52 -25.70
CA ASN A 9 -11.29 -21.39 -26.31
C ASN A 9 -11.57 -20.20 -25.36
N TYR A 10 -11.32 -20.32 -24.04
CA TYR A 10 -11.56 -19.23 -23.09
C TYR A 10 -10.57 -18.05 -23.21
N LEU A 11 -9.49 -18.20 -23.97
CA LEU A 11 -8.50 -17.13 -24.21
C LEU A 11 -8.94 -16.10 -25.26
N THR A 12 -9.99 -16.39 -26.02
CA THR A 12 -10.34 -15.64 -27.25
C THR A 12 -11.21 -14.40 -27.01
N SER A 13 -11.83 -14.24 -25.83
CA SER A 13 -12.77 -13.14 -25.56
C SER A 13 -12.34 -12.15 -24.47
N ILE A 14 -11.22 -12.40 -23.78
CA ILE A 14 -10.80 -11.55 -22.67
C ILE A 14 -9.69 -10.61 -23.11
N LYS A 15 -9.99 -9.30 -23.16
CA LYS A 15 -9.00 -8.24 -23.35
C LYS A 15 -7.96 -8.32 -22.23
N LEU A 16 -6.82 -8.95 -22.50
CA LEU A 16 -5.75 -9.11 -21.50
C LEU A 16 -5.09 -7.74 -21.24
N THR A 17 -5.38 -7.14 -20.10
CA THR A 17 -4.65 -5.96 -19.62
C THR A 17 -3.17 -6.29 -19.46
N ARG A 18 -2.25 -5.34 -19.73
CA ARG A 18 -0.79 -5.54 -19.59
C ARG A 18 -0.36 -6.18 -18.26
N LYS A 19 -1.06 -5.84 -17.17
CA LYS A 19 -0.85 -6.42 -15.83
C LYS A 19 -1.13 -7.93 -15.81
N ARG A 20 -2.17 -8.38 -16.50
CA ARG A 20 -2.59 -9.78 -16.57
C ARG A 20 -1.65 -10.62 -17.44
N ILE A 21 -1.12 -10.05 -18.51
CA ILE A 21 -0.06 -10.69 -19.33
C ILE A 21 1.20 -10.89 -18.49
N LYS A 22 1.61 -9.89 -17.70
CA LYS A 22 2.76 -10.01 -16.80
C LYS A 22 2.53 -11.10 -15.74
N PHE A 23 1.33 -11.15 -15.16
CA PHE A 23 0.94 -12.18 -14.20
C PHE A 23 1.03 -13.60 -14.80
N ILE A 24 0.42 -13.81 -15.97
CA ILE A 24 0.46 -15.12 -16.66
C ILE A 24 1.89 -15.50 -17.05
N LYS A 25 2.74 -14.52 -17.42
CA LYS A 25 4.15 -14.79 -17.72
C LYS A 25 4.96 -15.17 -16.46
N THR A 26 4.63 -14.61 -15.30
CA THR A 26 5.34 -14.88 -14.04
C THR A 26 4.86 -16.17 -13.37
N TYR A 27 3.56 -16.48 -13.46
CA TYR A 27 2.93 -17.58 -12.71
C TYR A 27 2.35 -18.69 -13.60
N GLY A 28 2.48 -18.58 -14.92
CA GLY A 28 1.90 -19.53 -15.87
C GLY A 28 2.51 -20.94 -15.81
N GLU A 29 3.67 -21.09 -15.16
CA GLU A 29 4.33 -22.38 -14.92
C GLU A 29 4.16 -22.88 -13.48
N CYS A 30 3.58 -22.07 -12.59
CA CYS A 30 3.31 -22.45 -11.20
C CYS A 30 1.95 -23.16 -11.10
N THR A 31 1.83 -24.09 -10.14
CA THR A 31 0.52 -24.63 -9.80
C THR A 31 -0.36 -23.54 -9.18
N ASP A 32 -1.69 -23.65 -9.34
CA ASP A 32 -2.63 -22.62 -8.84
C ASP A 32 -2.41 -22.30 -7.35
N SER A 33 -2.09 -23.32 -6.55
CA SER A 33 -1.78 -23.17 -5.12
C SER A 33 -0.50 -22.38 -4.86
N GLU A 34 0.57 -22.60 -5.63
CA GLU A 34 1.84 -21.88 -5.48
C GLU A 34 1.71 -20.42 -5.94
N ALA A 35 1.00 -20.18 -7.04
CA ALA A 35 0.73 -18.83 -7.53
C ALA A 35 -0.10 -18.01 -6.53
N LEU A 36 -1.08 -18.64 -5.87
CA LEU A 36 -1.87 -18.03 -4.81
C LEU A 36 -1.02 -17.70 -3.57
N LEU A 37 -0.15 -18.62 -3.17
CA LEU A 37 0.72 -18.45 -2.00
C LEU A 37 1.70 -17.30 -2.21
N GLU A 38 2.30 -17.22 -3.40
CA GLU A 38 3.20 -16.11 -3.74
C GLU A 38 2.45 -14.78 -3.85
N MET A 39 1.22 -14.77 -4.37
CA MET A 39 0.39 -13.57 -4.42
C MET A 39 0.04 -13.07 -3.01
N LEU A 40 -0.30 -13.98 -2.09
CA LEU A 40 -0.55 -13.65 -0.68
C LEU A 40 0.70 -13.08 -0.02
N PHE A 41 1.86 -13.70 -0.24
CA PHE A 41 3.14 -13.21 0.28
C PHE A 41 3.47 -11.80 -0.25
N ALA A 42 3.30 -11.58 -1.56
CA ALA A 42 3.52 -10.27 -2.18
C ALA A 42 2.56 -9.20 -1.65
N GLN A 43 1.32 -9.56 -1.32
CA GLN A 43 0.36 -8.65 -0.67
C GLN A 43 0.77 -8.34 0.77
N GLN A 44 1.21 -9.34 1.53
CA GLN A 44 1.62 -9.16 2.92
C GLN A 44 2.80 -8.17 3.03
N ILE A 45 3.80 -8.28 2.14
CA ILE A 45 4.91 -7.31 2.06
C ILE A 45 4.39 -5.88 1.78
N GLN A 46 3.37 -5.72 0.95
CA GLN A 46 2.80 -4.40 0.67
C GLN A 46 2.06 -3.83 1.88
N ILE A 47 1.31 -4.67 2.60
CA ILE A 47 0.60 -4.29 3.82
C ILE A 47 1.60 -3.82 4.88
N GLU A 48 2.67 -4.58 5.13
CA GLU A 48 3.71 -4.19 6.09
C GLU A 48 4.34 -2.83 5.75
N LYS A 49 4.59 -2.56 4.47
CA LYS A 49 5.12 -1.26 4.01
C LYS A 49 4.11 -0.14 4.27
N LEU A 50 2.84 -0.37 3.97
CA LEU A 50 1.76 0.59 4.21
C LEU A 50 1.56 0.87 5.70
N GLU A 51 1.69 -0.14 6.55
CA GLU A 51 1.62 0.05 8.01
C GLU A 51 2.77 0.90 8.54
N LYS A 52 4.01 0.66 8.10
CA LYS A 52 5.16 1.50 8.45
C LYS A 52 4.95 2.95 8.04
N ILE A 53 4.45 3.18 6.82
CA ILE A 53 4.12 4.53 6.34
C ILE A 53 3.00 5.13 7.18
N ARG A 54 1.94 4.38 7.47
CA ARG A 54 0.80 4.83 8.28
C ARG A 54 1.25 5.27 9.66
N VAL A 55 2.15 4.55 10.31
CA VAL A 55 2.70 4.93 11.63
C VAL A 55 3.48 6.24 11.53
N ASN A 56 4.33 6.39 10.51
CA ASN A 56 5.08 7.63 10.27
C ASN A 56 4.18 8.82 9.91
N THR A 57 3.10 8.61 9.17
CA THR A 57 2.12 9.67 8.88
C THR A 57 1.32 10.05 10.13
N SER A 58 0.94 9.05 10.94
CA SER A 58 0.23 9.28 12.21
C SER A 58 1.06 10.12 13.17
N ILE A 59 2.35 9.77 13.37
CA ILE A 59 3.23 10.54 14.27
C ILE A 59 3.39 12.00 13.78
N LEU A 60 3.55 12.19 12.47
CA LEU A 60 3.69 13.54 11.89
C LEU A 60 2.42 14.37 12.06
N ALA A 61 1.24 13.76 11.89
CA ALA A 61 -0.03 14.43 12.14
C ALA A 61 -0.20 14.83 13.61
N TRP A 62 0.24 13.99 14.54
CA TRP A 62 0.26 14.32 15.98
C TRP A 62 1.15 15.52 16.30
N TRP A 63 2.34 15.61 15.69
CA TRP A 63 3.21 16.78 15.85
C TRP A 63 2.57 18.07 15.32
N LEU A 64 1.83 18.00 14.22
CA LEU A 64 1.14 19.14 13.64
C LEU A 64 0.07 19.73 14.58
N VAL A 65 -0.53 18.89 15.44
CA VAL A 65 -1.49 19.32 16.46
C VAL A 65 -0.78 19.74 17.75
N ALA A 66 0.25 19.01 18.18
CA ALA A 66 0.95 19.26 19.44
C ALA A 66 1.68 20.62 19.45
N ILE A 67 2.36 20.98 18.36
CA ILE A 67 3.14 22.23 18.24
C ILE A 67 2.27 23.48 18.47
N PRO A 68 1.17 23.72 17.73
CA PRO A 68 0.34 24.90 17.94
C PRO A 68 -0.32 24.92 19.32
N LEU A 69 -0.60 23.75 19.89
CA LEU A 69 -1.21 23.64 21.22
C LEU A 69 -0.22 24.07 22.32
N ILE A 70 1.04 23.63 22.22
CA ILE A 70 2.14 24.05 23.11
C ILE A 70 2.43 25.55 22.94
N LEU A 71 2.52 26.04 21.69
CA LEU A 71 2.77 27.46 21.40
C LEU A 71 1.63 28.35 21.94
N GLY A 72 0.38 27.93 21.76
CA GLY A 72 -0.79 28.63 22.30
C GLY A 72 -0.77 28.69 23.82
N MET A 73 -0.40 27.59 24.48
CA MET A 73 -0.25 27.55 25.93
C MET A 73 0.88 28.47 26.42
N LEU A 74 2.03 28.46 25.74
CA LEU A 74 3.15 29.35 26.05
C LEU A 74 2.74 30.82 25.90
N PHE A 75 2.08 31.17 24.79
CA PHE A 75 1.60 32.52 24.55
C PHE A 75 0.59 32.96 25.61
N PHE A 76 -0.31 32.09 26.04
CA PHE A 76 -1.28 32.40 27.09
C PHE A 76 -0.60 32.70 28.43
N VAL A 77 0.30 31.82 28.89
CA VAL A 77 0.97 31.97 30.19
C VAL A 77 1.92 33.15 30.22
N PHE A 78 2.79 33.28 29.20
CA PHE A 78 3.79 34.35 29.16
C PHE A 78 3.21 35.69 28.67
N GLY A 79 2.25 35.67 27.75
CA GLY A 79 1.63 36.87 27.19
C GLY A 79 0.71 37.57 28.19
N LEU A 80 -0.14 36.84 28.92
CA LEU A 80 -0.97 37.43 29.97
C LEU A 80 -0.13 37.93 31.15
N GLY A 81 0.90 37.17 31.54
CA GLY A 81 1.83 37.58 32.59
C GLY A 81 2.60 38.87 32.26
N SER A 82 2.86 39.13 30.97
CA SER A 82 3.49 40.38 30.51
C SER A 82 2.53 41.56 30.39
N LEU A 83 1.23 41.32 30.21
CA LEU A 83 0.21 42.39 30.09
C LEU A 83 -0.25 42.92 31.44
N ILE A 84 -0.14 42.10 32.48
CA ILE A 84 -0.58 42.41 33.86
C ILE A 84 0.53 43.07 34.70
N ARG A 85 1.79 43.03 34.23
CA ARG A 85 2.95 43.64 34.89
C ARG A 85 3.28 44.99 34.28
#